data_AF-A0A928L817-F1
#
_entry.id   AF-A0A928L817-F1
#
_cell.length_a   1.000
_cell.length_b   1.000
_cell.length_c   1.000
_cell.angle_alpha   90.00
_cell.angle_beta   90.00
_cell.angle_gamma   90.00
#
_symmetry.space_group_name_H-M   'P 1'
#
loop_
_entity.id
_entity.type
_entity.pdbx_description
1 polymer ?
#
loop_
_entity_poly.entity_id
_entity_poly.type
_entity_poly.pdbx_seq_one_letter_code
_entity_poly.pdbx_strand_id
1 'polypeptide(L)'
;MNRPLQYLASVVLTLLLVFTLAGSVVLGIVKYRALDADTCNRILAEKNLDVRVLENLTAYYTEQVNTSGIPVSVYTESLSVEQIHGIIEQSIRNAFAYLHGKQDTVAVEADFSKLEQNLTAFFEQYADENGYQKDKAYEKSLQKAIENAKTNVLTTADVFRFSTLHEAKVLKKLRPYVPWVSRGFVLCLMASVVLLALLAAVHRKALKQLLYWAASAVCTASLLMTVPAAVIHFTRWFDRFAVKSDQIFTAVTGYLYDMTGAVIIAGVIGFILAAGMWIAFGLLNRKPAA
;
A
#
# COMPACT_ATOMS: atom_id res chain seq x y z
N MET A 1 14.51 -1.91 -47.48
CA MET A 1 15.45 -1.89 -46.34
C MET A 1 16.30 -3.14 -46.40
N ASN A 2 17.63 -3.03 -46.28
CA ASN A 2 18.51 -4.20 -46.32
C ASN A 2 18.24 -5.08 -45.10
N ARG A 3 18.28 -6.42 -45.27
CA ARG A 3 18.04 -7.41 -44.19
C ARG A 3 18.77 -7.08 -42.87
N PRO A 4 20.08 -6.74 -42.84
CA PRO A 4 20.76 -6.42 -41.57
C PRO A 4 20.17 -5.20 -40.84
N LEU A 5 19.74 -4.17 -41.57
CA LEU A 5 19.15 -2.96 -40.97
C LEU A 5 17.77 -3.23 -40.36
N GLN A 6 17.01 -4.17 -40.95
CA GLN A 6 15.73 -4.64 -40.38
C GLN A 6 15.92 -5.39 -39.06
N TYR A 7 16.93 -6.26 -38.97
CA TYR A 7 17.24 -6.96 -37.72
C TYR A 7 17.70 -6.00 -36.63
N LEU A 8 18.61 -5.08 -36.94
CA LEU A 8 19.10 -4.09 -35.97
C LEU A 8 17.96 -3.21 -35.44
N ALA A 9 17.12 -2.69 -36.34
CA ALA A 9 15.93 -1.91 -35.96
C ALA A 9 14.98 -2.73 -35.06
N SER A 10 14.78 -4.01 -35.37
CA SER A 10 13.93 -4.90 -34.56
C SER A 10 14.48 -5.10 -33.15
N VAL A 11 15.80 -5.29 -33.01
CA VAL A 11 16.45 -5.43 -31.69
C VAL A 11 16.27 -4.17 -30.85
N VAL A 12 16.55 -2.99 -31.42
CA VAL A 12 16.42 -1.70 -30.71
C VAL A 12 14.96 -1.46 -30.29
N LEU A 13 14.01 -1.66 -31.21
CA LEU A 13 12.59 -1.48 -30.90
C LEU A 13 12.09 -2.45 -29.83
N THR A 14 12.56 -3.71 -29.89
CA THR A 14 12.22 -4.74 -28.89
C THR A 14 12.79 -4.39 -27.53
N LEU A 15 14.03 -3.90 -27.46
CA LEU A 15 14.65 -3.47 -26.21
C LEU A 15 13.89 -2.29 -25.59
N LEU A 16 13.53 -1.27 -26.37
CA LEU A 16 12.69 -0.16 -25.89
C LEU A 16 11.30 -0.65 -25.46
N LEU A 17 10.74 -1.63 -26.16
CA LEU A 17 9.45 -2.22 -25.82
C LEU A 17 9.50 -2.92 -24.46
N VAL A 18 10.59 -3.63 -24.13
CA VAL A 18 10.78 -4.23 -22.79
C VAL A 18 10.63 -3.19 -21.68
N PHE A 19 11.31 -2.04 -21.79
CA PHE A 19 11.26 -1.00 -20.77
C PHE A 19 9.91 -0.29 -20.68
N THR A 20 9.25 -0.04 -21.81
CA THR A 20 7.92 0.60 -21.80
C THR A 20 6.84 -0.34 -21.24
N LEU A 21 6.91 -1.64 -21.52
CA LEU A 21 6.02 -2.64 -20.93
C LEU A 21 6.26 -2.78 -19.43
N ALA A 22 7.51 -2.93 -18.99
CA ALA A 22 7.85 -3.00 -17.57
C ALA A 22 7.42 -1.74 -16.83
N GLY A 23 7.69 -0.56 -17.40
CA GLY A 23 7.25 0.73 -16.86
C GLY A 23 5.73 0.84 -16.76
N SER A 24 4.99 0.35 -17.75
CA SER A 24 3.52 0.32 -17.73
C SER A 24 2.99 -0.56 -16.59
N VAL A 25 3.57 -1.74 -16.37
CA VAL A 25 3.14 -2.63 -15.27
C VAL A 25 3.47 -2.02 -13.91
N VAL A 26 4.68 -1.50 -13.72
CA VAL A 26 5.09 -0.86 -12.45
C VAL A 26 4.19 0.34 -12.14
N LEU A 27 4.02 1.26 -13.09
CA LEU A 27 3.18 2.44 -12.87
C LEU A 27 1.70 2.08 -12.71
N GLY A 28 1.25 1.01 -13.38
CA GLY A 28 -0.09 0.45 -13.19
C GLY A 28 -0.30 -0.08 -11.77
N ILE A 29 0.62 -0.87 -11.24
CA ILE A 29 0.55 -1.37 -9.86
C ILE A 29 0.59 -0.22 -8.85
N VAL A 30 1.46 0.78 -9.06
CA VAL A 30 1.50 1.96 -8.19
C VAL A 30 0.16 2.70 -8.23
N LYS A 31 -0.41 2.92 -9.42
CA LYS A 31 -1.67 3.65 -9.58
C LYS A 31 -2.87 2.92 -8.99
N TYR A 32 -3.04 1.63 -9.31
CA TYR A 32 -4.25 0.87 -9.02
C TYR A 32 -4.18 0.05 -7.74
N ARG A 33 -3.01 -0.03 -7.10
CA ARG A 33 -2.88 -0.70 -5.80
C ARG A 33 -2.18 0.16 -4.76
N ALA A 34 -1.00 0.70 -5.06
CA ALA A 34 -0.22 1.41 -4.04
C ALA A 34 -0.83 2.78 -3.65
N LEU A 35 -1.49 3.44 -4.60
CA LEU A 35 -2.16 4.74 -4.41
C LEU A 35 -3.67 4.58 -4.16
N ASP A 36 -4.10 3.40 -3.73
CA ASP A 36 -5.49 3.05 -3.55
C ASP A 36 -5.80 2.64 -2.10
N ALA A 37 -6.87 3.22 -1.56
CA ALA A 37 -7.30 3.02 -0.18
C ALA A 37 -7.79 1.58 0.05
N ASP A 38 -8.38 0.96 -0.98
CA ASP A 38 -8.94 -0.39 -0.90
C ASP A 38 -7.86 -1.44 -0.61
N THR A 39 -6.62 -1.21 -1.03
CA THR A 39 -5.49 -2.09 -0.67
C THR A 39 -5.26 -2.07 0.84
N CYS A 40 -5.20 -0.89 1.46
CA CYS A 40 -5.02 -0.77 2.91
C CYS A 40 -6.22 -1.33 3.68
N ASN A 41 -7.45 -1.09 3.20
CA ASN A 41 -8.68 -1.64 3.80
C ASN A 41 -8.74 -3.17 3.70
N ARG A 42 -8.30 -3.75 2.57
CA ARG A 42 -8.17 -5.21 2.43
C ARG A 42 -7.19 -5.78 3.46
N ILE A 43 -6.04 -5.15 3.63
CA ILE A 43 -5.02 -5.59 4.61
C ILE A 43 -5.55 -5.44 6.04
N LEU A 44 -6.27 -4.35 6.36
CA LEU A 44 -6.96 -4.15 7.63
C LEU A 44 -7.85 -5.34 7.96
N ALA A 45 -8.71 -5.74 7.02
CA ALA A 45 -9.63 -6.87 7.18
C ALA A 45 -8.89 -8.23 7.25
N GLU A 46 -7.99 -8.51 6.31
CA GLU A 46 -7.30 -9.81 6.24
C GLU A 46 -6.36 -10.07 7.43
N LYS A 47 -5.85 -9.02 8.07
CA LYS A 47 -4.89 -9.13 9.18
C LYS A 47 -5.50 -8.83 10.55
N ASN A 48 -6.79 -8.51 10.62
CA ASN A 48 -7.51 -8.11 11.84
C ASN A 48 -6.73 -7.01 12.60
N LEU A 49 -6.33 -5.94 11.89
CA LEU A 49 -5.47 -4.92 12.49
C LEU A 49 -6.19 -4.13 13.59
N ASP A 50 -7.51 -3.98 13.50
CA ASP A 50 -8.37 -3.38 14.52
C ASP A 50 -8.31 -4.15 15.85
N VAL A 51 -8.41 -5.48 15.80
CA VAL A 51 -8.25 -6.34 16.98
C VAL A 51 -6.86 -6.20 17.58
N ARG A 52 -5.80 -6.24 16.76
CA ARG A 52 -4.41 -6.09 17.22
C ARG A 52 -4.14 -4.72 17.85
N VAL A 53 -4.76 -3.66 17.32
CA VAL A 53 -4.70 -2.32 17.91
C VAL A 53 -5.34 -2.31 19.29
N LEU A 54 -6.52 -2.92 19.44
CA LEU A 54 -7.22 -2.99 20.73
C LEU A 54 -6.43 -3.82 21.77
N GLU A 55 -5.84 -4.94 21.35
CA GLU A 55 -4.95 -5.76 22.19
C GLU A 55 -3.73 -4.97 22.65
N ASN A 56 -3.08 -4.23 21.75
CA ASN A 56 -1.90 -3.43 22.10
C ASN A 56 -2.24 -2.22 22.98
N LEU A 57 -3.41 -1.60 22.80
CA LEU A 57 -3.90 -0.57 23.72
C LEU A 57 -4.15 -1.17 25.12
N THR A 58 -4.77 -2.35 25.18
CA THR A 58 -5.04 -3.05 26.45
C THR A 58 -3.74 -3.40 27.17
N ALA A 59 -2.74 -3.93 26.45
CA ALA A 59 -1.42 -4.23 27.00
C ALA A 59 -0.73 -2.96 27.54
N TYR A 60 -0.73 -1.87 26.76
CA TYR A 60 -0.17 -0.59 27.17
C TYR A 60 -0.82 -0.08 28.47
N TYR A 61 -2.15 -0.06 28.56
CA TYR A 61 -2.82 0.42 29.77
C TYR A 61 -2.60 -0.52 30.96
N THR A 62 -2.51 -1.83 30.73
CA THR A 62 -2.18 -2.81 31.78
C THR A 62 -0.82 -2.52 32.42
N GLU A 63 0.20 -2.23 31.60
CA GLU A 63 1.52 -1.84 32.10
C GLU A 63 1.49 -0.50 32.87
N GLN A 64 0.66 0.44 32.42
CA GLN A 64 0.52 1.76 33.02
C GLN A 64 -0.36 1.81 34.26
N VAL A 65 -1.09 0.75 34.62
CA VAL A 65 -1.92 0.77 35.85
C VAL A 65 -1.07 1.05 37.08
N ASN A 66 0.12 0.44 37.16
CA ASN A 66 1.01 0.56 38.32
C ASN A 66 1.58 1.98 38.51
N THR A 67 1.66 2.77 37.42
CA THR A 67 2.20 4.13 37.42
C THR A 67 1.12 5.20 37.46
N SER A 68 -0.02 4.95 36.81
CA SER A 68 -1.13 5.92 36.71
C SER A 68 -2.20 5.76 37.79
N GLY A 69 -2.35 4.55 38.35
CA GLY A 69 -3.45 4.21 39.28
C GLY A 69 -4.82 4.10 38.62
N ILE A 70 -4.93 4.31 37.30
CA ILE A 70 -6.20 4.24 36.57
C ILE A 70 -6.42 2.79 36.11
N PRO A 71 -7.54 2.14 36.49
CA PRO A 71 -7.85 0.79 36.05
C PRO A 71 -7.97 0.68 34.53
N VAL A 72 -7.53 -0.45 33.97
CA VAL A 72 -7.60 -0.69 32.51
C VAL A 72 -9.02 -0.58 31.97
N SER A 73 -10.02 -1.04 32.72
CA SER A 73 -11.44 -1.02 32.33
C SER A 73 -11.95 0.37 32.01
N VAL A 74 -11.45 1.41 32.69
CA VAL A 74 -11.81 2.82 32.42
C VAL A 74 -11.52 3.17 30.95
N TYR A 75 -10.42 2.66 30.41
CA TYR A 75 -10.05 2.84 29.01
C TYR A 75 -10.75 1.82 28.10
N THR A 76 -10.66 0.53 28.40
CA THR A 76 -11.05 -0.53 27.46
C THR A 76 -12.56 -0.70 27.29
N GLU A 77 -13.38 -0.39 28.29
CA GLU A 77 -14.85 -0.44 28.15
C GLU A 77 -15.40 0.66 27.24
N SER A 78 -14.61 1.70 27.02
CA SER A 78 -14.96 2.82 26.13
C SER A 78 -14.56 2.59 24.67
N LEU A 79 -13.74 1.57 24.40
CA LEU A 79 -13.16 1.28 23.09
C LEU A 79 -13.68 -0.06 22.56
N SER A 80 -14.42 0.00 21.47
CA SER A 80 -14.88 -1.17 20.71
C SER A 80 -14.00 -1.44 19.48
N VAL A 81 -14.02 -2.68 18.99
CA VAL A 81 -13.33 -3.04 17.73
C VAL A 81 -13.86 -2.20 16.58
N GLU A 82 -15.18 -1.96 16.54
CA GLU A 82 -15.85 -1.16 15.52
C GLU A 82 -15.39 0.31 15.53
N GLN A 83 -15.20 0.91 16.72
CA GLN A 83 -14.66 2.26 16.81
C GLN A 83 -13.22 2.32 16.30
N ILE A 84 -12.38 1.36 16.70
CA ILE A 84 -10.99 1.28 16.21
C ILE A 84 -10.96 1.08 14.70
N HIS A 85 -11.82 0.21 14.16
CA HIS A 85 -11.98 0.00 12.73
C HIS A 85 -12.30 1.31 12.00
N GLY A 86 -13.30 2.06 12.48
CA GLY A 86 -13.68 3.34 11.89
C GLY A 86 -12.56 4.39 11.93
N ILE A 87 -11.77 4.43 13.01
CA ILE A 87 -10.61 5.31 13.14
C ILE A 87 -9.54 4.96 12.09
N ILE A 88 -9.22 3.67 11.94
CA ILE A 88 -8.21 3.21 10.97
C ILE A 88 -8.68 3.50 9.54
N GLU A 89 -9.94 3.20 9.22
CA GLU A 89 -10.53 3.43 7.89
C GLU A 89 -10.54 4.93 7.54
N GLN A 90 -10.88 5.78 8.50
CA GLN A 90 -10.83 7.23 8.32
C GLN A 90 -9.39 7.73 8.13
N SER A 91 -8.41 7.19 8.87
CA SER A 91 -6.99 7.49 8.65
C SER A 91 -6.56 7.15 7.22
N ILE A 92 -6.89 5.95 6.74
CA ILE A 92 -6.61 5.50 5.37
C ILE A 92 -7.26 6.43 4.36
N ARG A 93 -8.59 6.63 4.47
CA ARG A 93 -9.37 7.48 3.57
C ARG A 93 -8.78 8.89 3.51
N ASN A 94 -8.44 9.46 4.65
CA ASN A 94 -7.95 10.82 4.74
C ASN A 94 -6.53 10.96 4.14
N ALA A 95 -5.66 9.97 4.36
CA ALA A 95 -4.34 9.95 3.76
C ALA A 95 -4.40 9.89 2.22
N PHE A 96 -5.24 9.02 1.65
CA PHE A 96 -5.38 8.92 0.20
C PHE A 96 -6.11 10.12 -0.41
N ALA A 97 -7.12 10.67 0.27
CA ALA A 97 -7.75 11.91 -0.16
C ALA A 97 -6.74 13.08 -0.18
N TYR A 98 -5.84 13.16 0.79
CA TYR A 98 -4.75 14.13 0.80
C TYR A 98 -3.78 13.93 -0.37
N LEU A 99 -3.34 12.69 -0.60
CA LEU A 99 -2.41 12.33 -1.70
C LEU A 99 -3.01 12.65 -3.08
N HIS A 100 -4.30 12.40 -3.27
CA HIS A 100 -5.02 12.72 -4.51
C HIS A 100 -5.47 14.20 -4.59
N GLY A 101 -5.14 15.01 -3.58
CA GLY A 101 -5.45 16.44 -3.55
C GLY A 101 -6.93 16.78 -3.36
N LYS A 102 -7.73 15.84 -2.86
CA LYS A 102 -9.14 16.04 -2.51
C LYS A 102 -9.32 16.77 -1.18
N GLN A 103 -8.29 16.80 -0.33
CA GLN A 103 -8.27 17.52 0.94
C GLN A 103 -6.84 17.91 1.35
N ASP A 104 -6.71 18.79 2.34
CA ASP A 104 -5.43 19.33 2.78
C ASP A 104 -4.96 18.84 4.16
N THR A 105 -5.77 18.02 4.83
CA THR A 105 -5.46 17.42 6.13
C THR A 105 -5.50 15.89 6.06
N VAL A 106 -4.79 15.24 6.98
CA VAL A 106 -4.88 13.80 7.25
C VAL A 106 -5.48 13.49 8.63
N ALA A 107 -5.90 14.54 9.36
CA ALA A 107 -6.42 14.40 10.72
C ALA A 107 -7.64 13.48 10.77
N VAL A 108 -7.73 12.68 11.82
CA VAL A 108 -8.87 11.80 12.09
C VAL A 108 -9.74 12.46 13.14
N GLU A 109 -11.03 12.59 12.83
CA GLU A 109 -12.04 13.07 13.76
C GLU A 109 -12.79 11.85 14.30
N ALA A 110 -12.54 11.50 15.55
CA ALA A 110 -13.14 10.36 16.21
C ALA A 110 -13.93 10.80 17.44
N ASP A 111 -15.07 10.14 17.67
CA ASP A 111 -15.89 10.38 18.85
C ASP A 111 -15.32 9.62 20.07
N PHE A 112 -14.82 10.39 21.03
CA PHE A 112 -14.27 9.90 22.29
C PHE A 112 -15.17 10.19 23.49
N SER A 113 -16.44 10.55 23.28
CA SER A 113 -17.36 10.96 24.37
C SER A 113 -17.46 9.92 25.48
N LYS A 114 -17.50 8.63 25.14
CA LYS A 114 -17.55 7.53 26.12
C LYS A 114 -16.26 7.40 26.93
N LEU A 115 -15.11 7.59 26.28
CA LEU A 115 -13.80 7.58 26.94
C LEU A 115 -13.66 8.77 27.90
N GLU A 116 -14.10 9.95 27.47
CA GLU A 116 -14.16 11.15 28.30
C GLU A 116 -15.05 10.94 29.52
N GLN A 117 -16.26 10.41 29.31
CA GLN A 117 -17.20 10.12 30.38
C GLN A 117 -16.63 9.13 31.40
N ASN A 118 -16.02 8.03 30.94
CA ASN A 118 -15.44 7.02 31.83
C ASN A 118 -14.28 7.60 32.66
N LEU A 119 -13.39 8.39 32.05
CA LEU A 119 -12.30 9.03 32.75
C LEU A 119 -12.79 10.07 33.76
N THR A 120 -13.76 10.91 33.37
CA THR A 120 -14.37 11.88 34.28
C THR A 120 -15.02 11.19 35.47
N ALA A 121 -15.81 10.13 35.24
CA ALA A 121 -16.44 9.37 36.32
C ALA A 121 -15.42 8.76 37.29
N PHE A 122 -14.32 8.18 36.75
CA PHE A 122 -13.23 7.65 37.58
C PHE A 122 -12.57 8.74 38.44
N PHE A 123 -12.23 9.88 37.83
CA PHE A 123 -11.59 11.00 38.54
C PHE A 123 -12.53 11.61 39.61
N GLU A 124 -13.81 11.72 39.32
CA GLU A 124 -14.81 12.21 40.27
C GLU A 124 -14.94 11.28 41.47
N GLN A 125 -15.10 9.98 41.22
CA GLN A 125 -15.18 8.98 42.28
C GLN A 125 -13.92 8.97 43.14
N TYR A 126 -12.73 8.99 42.52
CA TYR A 126 -11.46 9.02 43.23
C TYR A 126 -11.30 10.29 44.08
N ALA A 127 -11.72 11.44 43.56
CA ALA A 127 -11.66 12.70 44.30
C ALA A 127 -12.60 12.70 45.51
N ASP A 128 -13.83 12.19 45.34
CA ASP A 128 -14.82 12.12 46.40
C ASP A 128 -14.42 11.12 47.50
N GLU A 129 -13.88 9.95 47.13
CA GLU A 129 -13.40 8.93 48.08
C GLU A 129 -12.20 9.38 48.93
N ASN A 130 -11.33 10.23 48.37
CA ASN A 130 -10.11 10.68 49.04
C ASN A 130 -10.19 12.13 49.56
N GLY A 131 -11.35 12.79 49.42
CA GLY A 131 -11.57 14.16 49.89
C GLY A 131 -10.73 15.22 49.15
N TYR A 132 -10.35 14.96 47.90
CA TYR A 132 -9.62 15.94 47.08
C TYR A 132 -10.54 17.09 46.65
N GLN A 133 -10.05 18.33 46.75
CA GLN A 133 -10.76 19.48 46.20
C GLN A 133 -10.70 19.46 44.67
N LYS A 134 -11.86 19.62 44.02
CA LYS A 134 -12.01 19.74 42.56
C LYS A 134 -11.60 21.14 42.10
N ASP A 135 -10.33 21.45 42.30
CA ASP A 135 -9.71 22.73 41.96
C ASP A 135 -9.14 22.73 40.53
N LYS A 136 -8.43 23.80 40.16
CA LYS A 136 -7.78 23.90 38.84
C LYS A 136 -6.73 22.82 38.59
N ALA A 137 -6.10 22.28 39.65
CA ALA A 137 -5.11 21.22 39.51
C ALA A 137 -5.76 19.88 39.20
N TYR A 138 -6.92 19.59 39.80
CA TYR A 138 -7.79 18.48 39.44
C TYR A 138 -8.22 18.55 37.96
N GLU A 139 -8.82 19.67 37.53
CA GLU A 139 -9.30 19.85 36.15
C GLU A 139 -8.18 19.65 35.12
N LYS A 140 -7.00 20.21 35.40
CA LYS A 140 -5.82 20.06 34.54
C LYS A 140 -5.36 18.60 34.45
N SER A 141 -5.44 17.85 35.55
CA SER A 141 -5.03 16.45 35.60
C SER A 141 -6.00 15.56 34.83
N LEU A 142 -7.31 15.79 34.99
CA LEU A 142 -8.36 15.12 34.23
C LEU A 142 -8.21 15.38 32.73
N GLN A 143 -8.09 16.65 32.34
CA GLN A 143 -7.94 17.03 30.93
C GLN A 143 -6.69 16.41 30.30
N LYS A 144 -5.57 16.39 31.03
CA LYS A 144 -4.34 15.73 30.57
C LYS A 144 -4.50 14.22 30.42
N ALA A 145 -5.22 13.56 31.33
CA ALA A 145 -5.51 12.14 31.22
C ALA A 145 -6.36 11.82 29.98
N ILE A 146 -7.40 12.63 29.73
CA ILE A 146 -8.26 12.55 28.54
C ILE A 146 -7.44 12.76 27.27
N GLU A 147 -6.67 13.83 27.16
CA GLU A 147 -5.85 14.15 25.97
C GLU A 147 -4.81 13.07 25.68
N ASN A 148 -4.13 12.57 26.72
CA ASN A 148 -3.18 11.47 26.59
C ASN A 148 -3.87 10.20 26.08
N ALA A 149 -5.07 9.88 26.59
CA ALA A 149 -5.81 8.70 26.18
C ALA A 149 -6.24 8.79 24.71
N LYS A 150 -6.83 9.93 24.30
CA LYS A 150 -7.19 10.20 22.90
C LYS A 150 -5.98 10.10 21.97
N THR A 151 -4.89 10.76 22.34
CA THR A 151 -3.65 10.75 21.55
C THR A 151 -3.09 9.34 21.42
N ASN A 152 -3.12 8.55 22.49
CA ASN A 152 -2.64 7.17 22.47
C ASN A 152 -3.48 6.28 21.56
N VAL A 153 -4.82 6.41 21.60
CA VAL A 153 -5.72 5.67 20.70
C VAL A 153 -5.44 6.04 19.25
N LEU A 154 -5.42 7.33 18.91
CA LEU A 154 -5.15 7.80 17.55
C LEU A 154 -3.76 7.36 17.05
N THR A 155 -2.73 7.45 17.89
CA THR A 155 -1.35 7.09 17.52
C THR A 155 -1.16 5.58 17.36
N THR A 156 -1.87 4.78 18.15
CA THR A 156 -1.82 3.31 18.08
C THR A 156 -2.65 2.78 16.91
N ALA A 157 -3.78 3.43 16.61
CA ALA A 157 -4.63 3.15 15.46
C ALA A 157 -4.03 3.63 14.13
N ASP A 158 -3.03 4.51 14.14
CA ASP A 158 -2.29 4.88 12.92
C ASP A 158 -1.33 3.77 12.46
N VAL A 159 -1.88 2.60 12.11
CA VAL A 159 -1.15 1.36 11.79
C VAL A 159 -0.29 1.48 10.54
N PHE A 160 -0.70 2.31 9.57
CA PHE A 160 0.07 2.63 8.37
C PHE A 160 0.97 3.87 8.53
N ARG A 161 0.96 4.49 9.72
CA ARG A 161 1.78 5.66 10.08
C ARG A 161 1.56 6.88 9.18
N PHE A 162 0.34 7.08 8.68
CA PHE A 162 0.04 8.21 7.79
C PHE A 162 0.19 9.56 8.46
N SER A 163 -0.19 9.68 9.75
CA SER A 163 0.00 10.91 10.52
C SER A 163 1.49 11.21 10.69
N THR A 164 2.29 10.20 11.06
CA THR A 164 3.74 10.33 11.17
C THR A 164 4.40 10.70 9.83
N LEU A 165 3.95 10.10 8.72
CA LEU A 165 4.45 10.41 7.38
C LEU A 165 4.05 11.82 6.92
N HIS A 166 2.88 12.31 7.35
CA HIS A 166 2.44 13.67 7.09
C HIS A 166 3.28 14.69 7.86
N GLU A 167 3.49 14.47 9.17
CA GLU A 167 4.33 15.31 10.03
C GLU A 167 5.78 15.37 9.53
N ALA A 168 6.32 14.23 9.08
CA ALA A 168 7.63 14.14 8.45
C ALA A 168 7.70 14.76 7.04
N LYS A 169 6.61 15.37 6.55
CA LYS A 169 6.45 15.98 5.22
C LYS A 169 6.66 14.98 4.06
N VAL A 170 6.63 13.68 4.32
CA VAL A 170 6.77 12.64 3.30
C VAL A 170 5.55 12.64 2.38
N LEU A 171 4.34 12.65 2.94
CA LEU A 171 3.11 12.71 2.13
C LEU A 171 3.05 14.00 1.30
N LYS A 172 3.49 15.13 1.87
CA LYS A 172 3.58 16.42 1.15
C LYS A 172 4.53 16.35 -0.04
N LYS A 173 5.67 15.67 0.11
CA LYS A 173 6.62 15.44 -0.99
C LYS A 173 6.07 14.46 -2.03
N LEU A 174 5.27 13.48 -1.64
CA LEU A 174 4.68 12.48 -2.55
C LEU A 174 3.49 13.03 -3.35
N ARG A 175 2.64 13.87 -2.75
CA ARG A 175 1.45 14.49 -3.36
C ARG A 175 1.68 15.03 -4.78
N PRO A 176 2.74 15.81 -5.10
CA PRO A 176 2.94 16.30 -6.46
C PRO A 176 3.25 15.19 -7.47
N TYR A 177 3.77 14.02 -7.06
CA TYR A 177 4.10 12.91 -7.96
C TYR A 177 2.93 11.98 -8.25
N VAL A 178 1.89 11.95 -7.40
CA VAL A 178 0.67 11.17 -7.62
C VAL A 178 0.07 11.37 -9.02
N PRO A 179 -0.17 12.62 -9.51
CA PRO A 179 -0.67 12.81 -10.88
C PRO A 179 0.34 12.39 -11.96
N TRP A 180 1.65 12.45 -11.67
CA TRP A 180 2.68 11.99 -12.60
C TRP A 180 2.68 10.47 -12.78
N VAL A 181 2.29 9.69 -11.77
CA VAL A 181 2.12 8.24 -11.92
C VAL A 181 1.06 7.94 -12.99
N SER A 182 -0.10 8.61 -12.92
CA SER A 182 -1.18 8.39 -13.90
C SER A 182 -0.77 8.81 -15.32
N ARG A 183 -0.11 9.96 -15.46
CA ARG A 183 0.41 10.43 -16.75
C ARG A 183 1.49 9.51 -17.30
N GLY A 184 2.44 9.11 -16.45
CA GLY A 184 3.52 8.19 -16.79
C GLY A 184 2.98 6.84 -17.25
N PHE A 185 1.97 6.30 -16.57
CA PHE A 185 1.30 5.05 -16.96
C PHE A 185 0.74 5.15 -18.39
N VAL A 186 0.00 6.22 -18.69
CA VAL A 186 -0.56 6.45 -20.04
C VAL A 186 0.56 6.63 -21.08
N LEU A 187 1.61 7.38 -20.76
CA LEU A 187 2.74 7.59 -21.66
C LEU A 187 3.48 6.29 -21.97
N CYS A 188 3.75 5.45 -20.98
CA CYS A 188 4.38 4.15 -21.17
C CYS A 188 3.52 3.24 -22.05
N LEU A 189 2.20 3.19 -21.81
CA LEU A 189 1.27 2.38 -22.59
C LEU A 189 1.21 2.86 -24.05
N MET A 190 1.10 4.17 -24.27
CA MET A 190 1.14 4.76 -25.60
C MET A 190 2.46 4.49 -26.32
N ALA A 191 3.58 4.60 -25.61
CA ALA A 191 4.90 4.28 -26.16
C ALA A 191 4.99 2.80 -26.57
N SER A 192 4.47 1.86 -25.76
CA SER A 192 4.42 0.44 -26.13
C SER A 192 3.59 0.20 -27.39
N VAL A 193 2.44 0.87 -27.54
CA VAL A 193 1.60 0.78 -28.76
C VAL A 193 2.34 1.33 -29.99
N VAL A 194 2.99 2.48 -29.86
CA VAL A 194 3.78 3.08 -30.96
C VAL A 194 4.94 2.17 -31.35
N LEU A 195 5.66 1.60 -30.40
CA LEU A 195 6.77 0.67 -30.66
C LEU A 195 6.29 -0.62 -31.35
N LEU A 196 5.13 -1.16 -30.94
CA LEU A 196 4.48 -2.28 -31.63
C LEU A 196 4.08 -1.91 -33.06
N ALA A 197 3.53 -0.71 -33.29
CA ALA A 197 3.18 -0.23 -34.63
C ALA A 197 4.42 -0.03 -35.52
N LEU A 198 5.53 0.46 -34.97
CA LEU A 198 6.80 0.57 -35.67
C LEU A 198 7.38 -0.80 -36.02
N LEU A 199 7.33 -1.77 -35.08
CA LEU A 199 7.69 -3.16 -35.37
C LEU A 199 6.81 -3.74 -36.48
N ALA A 200 5.50 -3.44 -36.48
CA ALA A 200 4.59 -3.86 -37.54
C ALA A 200 4.94 -3.21 -38.88
N ALA A 201 5.35 -1.94 -38.87
CA ALA A 201 5.80 -1.22 -40.06
C ALA A 201 7.09 -1.80 -40.65
N VAL A 202 8.04 -2.24 -39.81
CA VAL A 202 9.27 -2.91 -40.24
C VAL A 202 8.95 -4.28 -40.85
N HIS A 203 7.98 -5.01 -40.28
CA HIS A 203 7.61 -6.37 -40.65
C HIS A 203 6.30 -6.45 -41.46
N ARG A 204 5.90 -5.42 -42.21
CA ARG A 204 4.61 -5.36 -42.94
C ARG A 204 4.31 -6.58 -43.82
N LYS A 205 5.35 -7.25 -44.34
CA LYS A 205 5.22 -8.43 -45.20
C LYS A 205 5.32 -9.77 -44.45
N ALA A 206 5.62 -9.74 -43.15
CA ALA A 206 5.87 -10.91 -42.31
C ALA A 206 5.31 -10.68 -40.89
N LEU A 207 3.98 -10.59 -40.76
CA LEU A 207 3.27 -10.46 -39.47
C LEU A 207 3.65 -11.56 -38.46
N LYS A 208 4.09 -12.72 -38.95
CA LYS A 208 4.64 -13.80 -38.10
C LYS A 208 5.88 -13.34 -37.33
N GLN A 209 6.80 -12.60 -37.98
CA GLN A 209 8.01 -12.10 -37.32
C GLN A 209 7.67 -11.06 -36.25
N LEU A 210 6.59 -10.29 -36.40
CA LEU A 210 6.12 -9.38 -35.35
C LEU A 210 5.73 -10.14 -34.07
N LEU A 211 5.00 -11.26 -34.19
CA LEU A 211 4.64 -12.09 -33.03
C LEU A 211 5.88 -12.56 -32.26
N TYR A 212 6.93 -12.97 -32.96
CA TYR A 212 8.18 -13.40 -32.33
C TYR A 212 8.87 -12.28 -31.54
N TRP A 213 9.03 -11.09 -32.14
CA TRP A 213 9.69 -9.96 -31.49
C TRP A 213 8.88 -9.42 -30.32
N ALA A 214 7.56 -9.30 -30.48
CA ALA A 214 6.68 -8.87 -29.39
C ALA A 214 6.66 -9.88 -28.24
N ALA A 215 6.57 -11.19 -28.52
CA ALA A 215 6.65 -12.24 -27.50
C ALA A 215 7.99 -12.19 -26.73
N SER A 216 9.10 -11.96 -27.43
CA SER A 216 10.41 -11.83 -26.81
C SER A 216 10.50 -10.62 -25.88
N ALA A 217 9.90 -9.48 -26.26
CA ALA A 217 9.82 -8.30 -25.41
C ALA A 217 8.99 -8.56 -24.14
N VAL A 218 7.79 -9.14 -24.30
CA VAL A 218 6.88 -9.45 -23.19
C VAL A 218 7.53 -10.46 -22.24
N CYS A 219 8.16 -11.52 -22.77
CA CYS A 219 8.86 -12.52 -21.96
C CYS A 219 10.00 -11.89 -21.14
N THR A 220 10.84 -11.08 -21.79
CA THR A 220 11.97 -10.42 -21.13
C THR A 220 11.51 -9.44 -20.05
N ALA A 221 10.50 -8.61 -20.33
CA ALA A 221 9.92 -7.70 -19.34
C ALA A 221 9.33 -8.47 -18.14
N SER A 222 8.63 -9.57 -18.42
CA SER A 222 8.02 -10.43 -17.39
C SER A 222 9.08 -11.06 -16.49
N LEU A 223 10.16 -11.60 -17.06
CA LEU A 223 11.27 -12.19 -16.29
C LEU A 223 12.00 -11.13 -15.45
N LEU A 224 12.29 -9.96 -16.04
CA LEU A 224 12.97 -8.86 -15.36
C LEU A 224 12.23 -8.38 -14.11
N MET A 225 10.90 -8.45 -14.13
CA MET A 225 10.07 -8.08 -12.98
C MET A 225 9.85 -9.24 -12.00
N THR A 226 9.51 -10.43 -12.53
CA THR A 226 9.11 -11.58 -11.70
C THR A 226 10.28 -12.14 -10.90
N VAL A 227 11.48 -12.23 -11.49
CA VAL A 227 12.62 -12.88 -10.82
C VAL A 227 13.01 -12.15 -9.53
N PRO A 228 13.27 -10.81 -9.53
CA PRO A 228 13.54 -10.09 -8.30
C PRO A 228 12.38 -10.15 -7.29
N ALA A 229 11.13 -10.01 -7.77
CA ALA A 229 9.96 -10.04 -6.90
C ALA A 229 9.76 -11.41 -6.23
N ALA A 230 9.98 -12.50 -6.97
CA ALA A 230 9.94 -13.86 -6.46
C ALA A 230 11.03 -14.08 -5.40
N VAL A 231 12.26 -13.61 -5.64
CA VAL A 231 13.35 -13.69 -4.65
C VAL A 231 12.96 -12.97 -3.35
N ILE A 232 12.42 -11.75 -3.44
CA ILE A 232 11.96 -10.98 -2.27
C ILE A 232 10.85 -11.74 -1.52
N HIS A 233 9.89 -12.30 -2.25
CA HIS A 233 8.76 -13.02 -1.67
C HIS A 233 9.19 -14.33 -0.99
N PHE A 234 9.98 -15.17 -1.66
CA PHE A 234 10.41 -16.47 -1.14
C PHE A 234 11.42 -16.35 0.00
N THR A 235 12.29 -15.35 -0.02
CA THR A 235 13.25 -15.11 1.07
C THR A 235 12.63 -14.48 2.31
N ARG A 236 11.32 -14.17 2.25
CA ARG A 236 10.58 -13.43 3.27
C ARG A 236 11.33 -12.18 3.72
N TRP A 237 11.80 -11.40 2.75
CA TRP A 237 12.73 -10.31 2.99
C TRP A 237 12.16 -9.26 3.96
N PHE A 238 10.88 -8.92 3.84
CA PHE A 238 10.24 -7.88 4.66
C PHE A 238 10.07 -8.30 6.12
N ASP A 239 10.11 -9.60 6.42
CA ASP A 239 10.01 -10.10 7.80
C ASP A 239 11.25 -9.73 8.64
N ARG A 240 12.33 -9.30 7.98
CA ARG A 240 13.58 -8.87 8.63
C ARG A 240 13.53 -7.44 9.16
N PHE A 241 12.43 -6.72 8.95
CA PHE A 241 12.29 -5.35 9.44
C PHE A 241 12.13 -5.32 10.96
N ALA A 242 12.99 -4.54 11.63
CA ALA A 242 12.94 -4.33 13.06
C ALA A 242 11.88 -3.28 13.42
N VAL A 243 10.61 -3.69 13.48
CA VAL A 243 9.49 -2.85 13.94
C VAL A 243 8.97 -3.44 15.24
N LYS A 244 9.00 -2.64 16.31
CA LYS A 244 8.61 -3.11 17.67
C LYS A 244 7.11 -3.37 17.82
N SER A 245 6.29 -2.66 17.07
CA SER A 245 4.83 -2.71 17.20
C SER A 245 4.24 -3.71 16.20
N ASP A 246 3.57 -4.73 16.72
CA ASP A 246 3.04 -5.84 15.92
C ASP A 246 2.00 -5.39 14.87
N GLN A 247 1.10 -4.47 15.20
CA GLN A 247 0.11 -3.96 14.23
C GLN A 247 0.79 -3.31 13.03
N ILE A 248 1.81 -2.49 13.29
CA ILE A 248 2.50 -1.71 12.26
C ILE A 248 3.38 -2.61 11.42
N PHE A 249 4.08 -3.55 12.05
CA PHE A 249 4.83 -4.56 11.33
C PHE A 249 3.92 -5.35 10.40
N THR A 250 2.78 -5.84 10.90
CA THR A 250 1.81 -6.62 10.11
C THR A 250 1.18 -5.80 8.98
N ALA A 251 0.82 -4.54 9.24
CA ALA A 251 0.26 -3.65 8.23
C ALA A 251 1.26 -3.36 7.09
N VAL A 252 2.49 -2.97 7.44
CA VAL A 252 3.52 -2.58 6.48
C VAL A 252 4.03 -3.80 5.69
N THR A 253 4.34 -4.90 6.35
CA THR A 253 4.78 -6.13 5.66
C THR A 253 3.66 -6.70 4.79
N GLY A 254 2.42 -6.72 5.29
CA GLY A 254 1.25 -7.12 4.51
C GLY A 254 1.10 -6.30 3.23
N TYR A 255 1.26 -4.98 3.33
CA TYR A 255 1.23 -4.08 2.17
C TYR A 255 2.35 -4.36 1.17
N LEU A 256 3.59 -4.53 1.64
CA LEU A 256 4.74 -4.78 0.76
C LEU A 256 4.65 -6.15 0.07
N TYR A 257 4.15 -7.18 0.76
CA TYR A 257 3.90 -8.49 0.15
C TYR A 257 2.73 -8.46 -0.84
N ASP A 258 1.66 -7.69 -0.60
CA ASP A 258 0.58 -7.52 -1.58
C ASP A 258 1.10 -6.89 -2.87
N MET A 259 1.92 -5.83 -2.76
CA MET A 259 2.56 -5.20 -3.92
C MET A 259 3.49 -6.15 -4.67
N THR A 260 4.33 -6.89 -3.94
CA THR A 260 5.26 -7.86 -4.53
C THR A 260 4.49 -8.99 -5.20
N GLY A 261 3.41 -9.47 -4.58
CA GLY A 261 2.50 -10.46 -5.16
C GLY A 261 1.86 -9.97 -6.45
N ALA A 262 1.42 -8.70 -6.49
CA ALA A 262 0.87 -8.09 -7.71
C ALA A 262 1.89 -8.08 -8.87
N VAL A 263 3.17 -7.77 -8.57
CA VAL A 263 4.26 -7.82 -9.56
C VAL A 263 4.47 -9.24 -10.08
N ILE A 264 4.48 -10.23 -9.18
CA ILE A 264 4.62 -11.65 -9.55
C ILE A 264 3.46 -12.09 -10.43
N ILE A 265 2.21 -11.79 -10.04
CA ILE A 265 1.00 -12.14 -10.81
C ILE A 265 1.05 -11.51 -12.20
N ALA A 266 1.35 -10.22 -12.30
CA ALA A 266 1.45 -9.52 -13.58
C ALA A 266 2.53 -10.12 -14.48
N GLY A 267 3.69 -10.47 -13.91
CA GLY A 267 4.78 -11.09 -14.64
C GLY A 267 4.46 -12.53 -15.09
N VAL A 268 3.78 -13.33 -14.27
CA VAL A 268 3.32 -14.68 -14.67
C VAL A 268 2.31 -14.60 -15.81
N ILE A 269 1.34 -13.66 -15.73
CA ILE A 269 0.40 -13.41 -16.83
C ILE A 269 1.15 -13.03 -18.11
N GLY A 270 2.13 -12.12 -18.01
CA GLY A 270 2.97 -11.72 -19.14
C GLY A 270 3.74 -12.90 -19.74
N PHE A 271 4.29 -13.79 -18.91
CA PHE A 271 4.99 -14.99 -19.38
C PHE A 271 4.07 -15.94 -20.14
N ILE A 272 2.85 -16.18 -19.63
CA ILE A 272 1.83 -17.00 -20.31
C ILE A 272 1.46 -16.39 -21.66
N LEU A 273 1.25 -15.06 -21.71
CA LEU A 273 0.95 -14.36 -22.97
C LEU A 273 2.09 -14.50 -23.97
N ALA A 274 3.35 -14.34 -23.54
CA ALA A 274 4.51 -14.51 -24.41
C ALA A 274 4.62 -15.94 -24.95
N ALA A 275 4.41 -16.95 -24.10
CA ALA A 275 4.41 -18.35 -24.51
C ALA A 275 3.32 -18.62 -25.56
N GLY A 276 2.11 -18.10 -25.36
CA GLY A 276 1.01 -18.20 -26.32
C GLY A 276 1.36 -17.57 -27.68
N MET A 277 1.99 -16.40 -27.67
CA MET A 277 2.45 -15.73 -28.90
C MET A 277 3.54 -16.51 -29.63
N TRP A 278 4.49 -17.13 -28.91
CA TRP A 278 5.49 -18.01 -29.51
C TRP A 278 4.89 -19.30 -30.09
N ILE A 279 3.93 -19.91 -29.40
CA ILE A 279 3.20 -21.07 -29.93
C ILE A 279 2.46 -20.70 -31.22
N ALA A 280 1.74 -19.58 -31.23
CA ALA A 280 1.06 -19.06 -32.42
C ALA A 280 2.05 -18.80 -33.57
N PHE A 281 3.22 -18.21 -33.28
CA PHE A 281 4.29 -18.05 -34.26
C PHE A 281 4.78 -19.38 -34.84
N GLY A 282 4.98 -20.39 -33.99
CA GLY A 282 5.39 -21.72 -34.40
C GLY A 282 4.36 -22.42 -35.30
N LEU A 283 3.07 -22.35 -34.92
CA LEU A 283 1.98 -22.90 -35.71
C LEU A 283 1.84 -22.23 -37.08
N LEU A 284 1.97 -20.90 -37.14
CA LEU A 284 1.90 -20.15 -38.38
C LEU A 284 3.10 -20.42 -39.32
N ASN A 285 4.22 -20.92 -38.78
CA ASN A 285 5.41 -21.26 -39.56
C ASN A 285 5.53 -22.73 -39.94
N ARG A 286 4.64 -23.60 -39.45
CA ARG A 286 4.57 -24.99 -39.95
C ARG A 286 4.17 -24.97 -41.42
N LYS A 287 5.00 -25.55 -42.29
CA LYS A 287 4.58 -25.88 -43.66
C LYS A 287 3.45 -26.91 -43.58
N PRO A 288 2.42 -26.84 -44.44
CA PRO A 288 1.44 -27.93 -44.52
C PRO A 288 2.19 -29.22 -44.80
N ALA A 289 1.90 -30.26 -44.02
CA ALA A 289 2.40 -31.61 -44.30
C ALA A 289 1.90 -31.98 -45.70
N ALA A 290 2.86 -32.20 -46.61
CA ALA A 290 2.60 -32.71 -47.95
C ALA A 290 2.32 -34.22 -47.89
#